data_AF-A0A1H6E180-F1
#
_entry.id   AF-A0A1H6E180-F1
#
_cell.length_a   1.000
_cell.length_b   1.000
_cell.length_c   1.000
_cell.angle_alpha   90.00
_cell.angle_beta   90.00
_cell.angle_gamma   90.00
#
_symmetry.space_group_name_H-M   'P 1'
#
loop_
_entity.id
_entity.type
_entity.pdbx_description
1 polymer ?
#
loop_
_entity_poly.entity_id
_entity_poly.type
_entity_poly.pdbx_seq_one_letter_code
_entity_poly.pdbx_strand_id
1 'polypeptide(L)'
;MSTTALSCGNVDRAARPSGDGVRWFDLPVTPTRQDLDPLLAETAERLVVHGTDADFASVVLRLLRKNRLGDLVVGYVPVTDSPAARLWGLRAGDFERALTAAPRPSALIRDDSGGVLLGAGTIVPITGQVYCDDEQVLNGSALEITISPDPDAEPLPESTPDPMNAMLDPAMDGLLVTTVRRGLLRRRSEVTRGRAVQASFRSATVVHDGMRHPRPAEKWVWYRHTEDLQFAR
;
A
#
# COMPACT_ATOMS: atom_id res chain seq x y z
N MET A 1 -16.57 -5.72 -19.02
CA MET A 1 -16.09 -4.79 -18.00
C MET A 1 -15.31 -3.68 -18.68
N SER A 2 -15.63 -2.41 -18.41
CA SER A 2 -14.84 -1.30 -18.95
C SER A 2 -13.63 -1.06 -18.06
N THR A 3 -12.43 -1.08 -18.65
CA THR A 3 -11.19 -0.84 -17.91
C THR A 3 -10.55 0.48 -18.32
N THR A 4 -10.35 1.36 -17.34
CA THR A 4 -9.46 2.51 -17.49
C THR A 4 -8.05 2.06 -17.10
N ALA A 5 -7.08 2.24 -17.99
CA ALA A 5 -5.70 1.84 -17.73
C ALA A 5 -4.77 3.06 -17.81
N LEU A 6 -4.06 3.32 -16.73
CA LEU A 6 -3.15 4.45 -16.57
C LEU A 6 -1.74 3.97 -16.83
N SER A 7 -1.00 4.70 -17.64
CA SER A 7 0.41 4.48 -17.85
C SER A 7 1.20 5.72 -17.48
N CYS A 8 1.90 5.62 -16.36
CA CYS A 8 2.65 6.74 -15.81
C CYS A 8 3.96 6.95 -16.58
N GLY A 9 4.58 8.12 -16.44
CA GLY A 9 5.69 8.56 -17.29
C GLY A 9 6.94 7.66 -17.28
N ASN A 10 7.02 6.70 -16.38
CA ASN A 10 8.14 5.78 -16.18
C ASN A 10 8.02 4.44 -16.92
N VAL A 11 7.06 4.28 -17.84
CA VAL A 11 6.75 2.98 -18.45
C VAL A 11 7.15 2.88 -19.93
N ASP A 12 7.49 1.67 -20.36
CA ASP A 12 7.49 1.32 -21.79
C ASP A 12 6.04 1.16 -22.27
N ARG A 13 5.64 2.03 -23.19
CA ARG A 13 4.27 2.08 -23.72
C ARG A 13 4.02 0.99 -24.77
N ALA A 14 5.08 0.49 -25.42
CA ALA A 14 4.96 -0.55 -26.44
C ALA A 14 4.56 -1.91 -25.85
N ALA A 15 4.79 -2.11 -24.55
CA ALA A 15 4.44 -3.35 -23.85
C ALA A 15 2.94 -3.51 -23.55
N ARG A 16 2.11 -2.47 -23.78
CA ARG A 16 0.69 -2.50 -23.43
C ARG A 16 -0.07 -3.44 -24.36
N PRO A 17 -0.96 -4.30 -23.84
CA PRO A 17 -1.88 -5.04 -24.68
C PRO A 17 -2.85 -4.09 -25.39
N SER A 18 -3.02 -4.32 -26.69
CA SER A 18 -4.10 -3.74 -27.50
C SER A 18 -5.32 -4.66 -27.47
N GLY A 19 -6.51 -4.13 -27.22
CA GLY A 19 -7.74 -4.92 -27.26
C GLY A 19 -8.98 -4.10 -26.96
N ASP A 20 -10.14 -4.63 -27.36
CA ASP A 20 -11.44 -4.03 -27.06
C ASP A 20 -11.70 -4.08 -25.54
N GLY A 21 -12.16 -2.96 -24.96
CA GLY A 21 -12.55 -2.89 -23.54
C GLY A 21 -11.52 -2.31 -22.58
N VAL A 22 -10.31 -1.98 -23.04
CA VAL A 22 -9.29 -1.26 -22.24
C VAL A 22 -8.99 0.10 -22.88
N ARG A 23 -9.18 1.18 -22.12
CA ARG A 23 -8.84 2.55 -22.54
C ARG A 23 -7.59 3.01 -21.81
N TRP A 24 -6.49 3.15 -22.56
CA TRP A 24 -5.20 3.59 -22.04
C TRP A 24 -5.07 5.11 -22.00
N PHE A 25 -4.51 5.64 -20.91
CA PHE A 25 -4.19 7.05 -20.72
C PHE A 25 -2.74 7.22 -20.33
N ASP A 26 -2.07 8.16 -21.00
CA ASP A 26 -0.69 8.54 -20.68
C ASP A 26 -0.68 9.63 -19.62
N LEU A 27 0.03 9.38 -18.52
CA LEU A 27 0.12 10.29 -17.39
C LEU A 27 1.58 10.67 -17.11
N PRO A 28 1.82 11.81 -16.45
CA PRO A 28 3.15 12.12 -15.92
C PRO A 28 3.56 11.11 -14.84
N VAL A 29 4.84 11.17 -14.45
CA VAL A 29 5.34 10.49 -13.25
C VAL A 29 4.64 11.07 -12.02
N THR A 30 4.20 10.21 -11.11
CA THR A 30 3.47 10.55 -9.88
C THR A 30 2.29 11.49 -10.18
N PRO A 31 1.28 11.00 -10.91
CA PRO A 31 0.18 11.83 -11.40
C PRO A 31 -0.55 12.57 -10.26
N THR A 32 -0.93 13.81 -10.55
CA THR A 32 -1.56 14.70 -9.60
C THR A 32 -3.08 14.61 -9.66
N ARG A 33 -3.76 15.36 -8.79
CA ARG A 33 -5.23 15.49 -8.86
C ARG A 33 -5.73 16.00 -10.21
N GLN A 34 -4.96 16.86 -10.91
CA GLN A 34 -5.40 17.44 -12.19
C GLN A 34 -5.41 16.37 -13.28
N ASP A 35 -4.46 15.43 -13.20
CA ASP A 35 -4.32 14.32 -14.14
C ASP A 35 -5.36 13.23 -13.86
N LEU A 36 -5.62 12.93 -12.59
CA LEU A 36 -6.45 11.79 -12.17
C LEU A 36 -7.95 12.11 -12.11
N ASP A 37 -8.35 13.30 -11.69
CA ASP A 37 -9.76 13.61 -11.42
C ASP A 37 -10.70 13.39 -12.61
N PRO A 38 -10.37 13.84 -13.84
CA PRO A 38 -11.22 13.61 -15.00
C PRO A 38 -11.38 12.11 -15.29
N LEU A 39 -10.28 11.35 -15.19
CA LEU A 39 -10.27 9.93 -15.51
C LEU A 39 -11.06 9.11 -14.48
N LEU A 40 -10.90 9.42 -13.19
CA LEU A 40 -11.62 8.74 -12.12
C LEU A 40 -13.13 9.01 -12.17
N ALA A 41 -13.54 10.19 -12.65
CA ALA A 41 -14.96 10.52 -12.82
C ALA A 41 -15.64 9.66 -13.90
N GLU A 42 -14.91 9.30 -14.97
CA GLU A 42 -15.41 8.45 -16.06
C GLU A 42 -15.22 6.95 -15.80
N THR A 43 -14.35 6.57 -14.85
CA THR A 43 -14.04 5.16 -14.57
C THR A 43 -15.14 4.52 -13.74
N ALA A 44 -15.77 3.48 -14.27
CA ALA A 44 -16.91 2.81 -13.63
C ALA A 44 -16.53 1.55 -12.85
N GLU A 45 -15.71 0.65 -13.40
CA GLU A 45 -15.53 -0.69 -12.83
C GLU A 45 -14.08 -1.02 -12.46
N ARG A 46 -13.14 -0.87 -13.40
CA ARG A 46 -11.75 -1.28 -13.19
C ARG A 46 -10.77 -0.16 -13.55
N LEU A 47 -9.78 0.01 -12.68
CA LEU A 47 -8.66 0.91 -12.86
C LEU A 47 -7.34 0.12 -12.80
N VAL A 48 -6.58 0.10 -13.89
CA VAL A 48 -5.24 -0.51 -13.92
C VAL A 48 -4.18 0.58 -13.90
N VAL A 49 -3.16 0.44 -13.07
CA VAL A 49 -2.00 1.34 -13.03
C VAL A 49 -0.77 0.58 -13.52
N HIS A 50 -0.14 1.06 -14.58
CA HIS A 50 1.19 0.63 -15.01
C HIS A 50 2.19 1.73 -14.62
N GLY A 51 3.12 1.41 -13.72
CA GLY A 51 4.02 2.41 -13.14
C GLY A 51 4.91 1.88 -12.02
N THR A 52 5.54 2.80 -11.30
CA THR A 52 6.30 2.54 -10.07
C THR A 52 5.38 2.50 -8.85
N ASP A 53 5.91 2.08 -7.69
CA ASP A 53 5.13 2.11 -6.43
C ASP A 53 4.69 3.54 -6.07
N ALA A 54 5.49 4.56 -6.40
CA ALA A 54 5.12 5.96 -6.19
C ALA A 54 3.96 6.41 -7.09
N ASP A 55 3.95 5.95 -8.35
CA ASP A 55 2.86 6.18 -9.28
C ASP A 55 1.57 5.54 -8.74
N PHE A 56 1.65 4.27 -8.33
CA PHE A 56 0.53 3.53 -7.77
C PHE A 56 0.01 4.16 -6.47
N ALA A 57 0.90 4.59 -5.58
CA ALA A 57 0.54 5.27 -4.33
C ALA A 57 -0.23 6.57 -4.59
N SER A 58 0.17 7.35 -5.61
CA SER A 58 -0.54 8.59 -5.97
C SER A 58 -1.98 8.33 -6.42
N VAL A 59 -2.21 7.24 -7.16
CA VAL A 59 -3.54 6.81 -7.63
C VAL A 59 -4.38 6.32 -6.46
N VAL A 60 -3.86 5.40 -5.64
CA VAL A 60 -4.58 4.85 -4.47
C VAL A 60 -4.92 5.96 -3.47
N LEU A 61 -3.97 6.87 -3.19
CA LEU A 61 -4.23 8.02 -2.34
C LEU A 61 -5.32 8.93 -2.92
N ARG A 62 -5.41 9.04 -4.25
CA ARG A 62 -6.49 9.82 -4.87
C ARG A 62 -7.83 9.12 -4.80
N LEU A 63 -7.89 7.81 -4.99
CA LEU A 63 -9.10 6.99 -4.79
C LEU A 63 -9.62 7.13 -3.37
N LEU A 64 -8.73 7.03 -2.37
CA LEU A 64 -9.07 7.27 -0.97
C LEU A 64 -9.70 8.65 -0.77
N ARG A 65 -9.06 9.71 -1.28
CA ARG A 65 -9.57 11.09 -1.17
C ARG A 65 -10.88 11.33 -1.93
N LYS A 66 -11.25 10.43 -2.82
CA LYS A 66 -12.50 10.48 -3.60
C LYS A 66 -13.55 9.51 -3.07
N ASN A 67 -13.26 8.76 -2.01
CA ASN A 67 -14.11 7.70 -1.48
C ASN A 67 -14.50 6.67 -2.56
N ARG A 68 -13.49 6.16 -3.27
CA ARG A 68 -13.64 5.24 -4.42
C ARG A 68 -12.85 3.93 -4.24
N LEU A 69 -12.37 3.61 -3.03
CA LEU A 69 -11.53 2.42 -2.80
C LEU A 69 -12.33 1.12 -2.96
N GLY A 70 -13.57 1.10 -2.46
CA GLY A 70 -14.52 -0.01 -2.56
C GLY A 70 -15.23 -0.10 -3.91
N ASP A 71 -15.32 1.02 -4.64
CA ASP A 71 -16.11 1.11 -5.87
C ASP A 71 -15.38 0.57 -7.12
N LEU A 72 -14.05 0.51 -7.07
CA LEU A 72 -13.22 0.21 -8.24
C LEU A 72 -12.33 -0.99 -7.97
N VAL A 73 -12.36 -1.95 -8.90
CA VAL A 73 -11.33 -2.99 -8.93
C VAL A 73 -10.02 -2.37 -9.41
N VAL A 74 -8.99 -2.46 -8.58
CA VAL A 74 -7.69 -1.84 -8.86
C VAL A 74 -6.68 -2.90 -9.25
N GLY A 75 -6.07 -2.78 -10.42
CA GLY A 75 -4.93 -3.59 -10.86
C GLY A 75 -3.64 -2.79 -10.86
N TYR A 76 -2.51 -3.45 -10.58
CA TYR A 76 -1.19 -2.82 -10.63
C TYR A 76 -0.23 -3.67 -11.46
N VAL A 77 0.40 -3.04 -12.45
CA VAL A 77 1.48 -3.60 -13.26
C VAL A 77 2.74 -2.83 -12.89
N PRO A 78 3.64 -3.41 -12.07
CA PRO A 78 4.89 -2.75 -11.73
C PRO A 78 5.81 -2.68 -12.96
N VAL A 79 6.67 -1.65 -13.03
CA VAL A 79 7.70 -1.55 -14.08
C VAL A 79 8.94 -2.40 -13.80
N THR A 80 9.17 -2.76 -12.55
CA THR A 80 10.33 -3.53 -12.08
C THR A 80 10.02 -4.18 -10.74
N ASP A 81 10.94 -4.99 -10.22
CA ASP A 81 10.85 -5.51 -8.86
C ASP A 81 10.86 -4.34 -7.84
N SER A 82 9.86 -4.31 -6.97
CA SER A 82 9.61 -3.23 -6.02
C SER A 82 9.05 -3.79 -4.70
N PRO A 83 9.05 -3.02 -3.59
CA PRO A 83 8.42 -3.45 -2.34
C PRO A 83 6.98 -3.92 -2.51
N ALA A 84 6.13 -3.16 -3.21
CA ALA A 84 4.75 -3.57 -3.45
C ALA A 84 4.68 -4.79 -4.39
N ALA A 85 5.51 -4.85 -5.43
CA ALA A 85 5.54 -6.01 -6.32
C ALA A 85 5.90 -7.30 -5.56
N ARG A 86 6.90 -7.27 -4.68
CA ARG A 86 7.29 -8.43 -3.86
C ARG A 86 6.21 -8.82 -2.87
N LEU A 87 5.62 -7.86 -2.16
CA LEU A 87 4.58 -8.14 -1.16
C LEU A 87 3.37 -8.85 -1.80
N TRP A 88 2.94 -8.36 -2.96
CA TRP A 88 1.73 -8.84 -3.63
C TRP A 88 2.01 -9.93 -4.68
N GLY A 89 3.27 -10.35 -4.82
CA GLY A 89 3.70 -11.37 -5.78
C GLY A 89 3.46 -10.98 -7.24
N LEU A 90 3.59 -9.69 -7.57
CA LEU A 90 3.36 -9.16 -8.91
C LEU A 90 4.65 -9.24 -9.74
N ARG A 91 4.49 -9.35 -11.06
CA ARG A 91 5.62 -9.38 -12.00
C ARG A 91 5.53 -8.18 -12.93
N ALA A 92 6.69 -7.65 -13.30
CA ALA A 92 6.75 -6.56 -14.26
C ALA A 92 6.14 -7.00 -15.60
N GLY A 93 5.27 -6.16 -16.17
CA GLY A 93 4.60 -6.44 -17.44
C GLY A 93 3.50 -7.51 -17.39
N ASP A 94 3.07 -7.98 -16.22
CA ASP A 94 1.96 -8.92 -16.09
C ASP A 94 0.60 -8.21 -16.19
N PHE A 95 0.29 -7.72 -17.40
CA PHE A 95 -0.94 -7.00 -17.69
C PHE A 95 -2.19 -7.89 -17.59
N GLU A 96 -2.07 -9.18 -17.94
CA GLU A 96 -3.19 -10.12 -17.92
C GLU A 96 -3.78 -10.19 -16.51
N ARG A 97 -2.93 -10.45 -15.50
CA ARG A 97 -3.38 -10.49 -14.10
C ARG A 97 -4.05 -9.18 -13.66
N ALA A 98 -3.46 -8.03 -13.97
CA ALA A 98 -4.05 -6.74 -13.57
C ALA A 98 -5.42 -6.47 -14.23
N LEU A 99 -5.61 -6.96 -15.46
CA LEU A 99 -6.84 -6.79 -16.24
C LEU A 99 -7.93 -7.80 -15.87
N THR A 100 -7.57 -9.04 -15.50
CA THR A 100 -8.52 -10.16 -15.38
C THR A 100 -8.71 -10.67 -13.97
N ALA A 101 -7.73 -10.51 -13.06
CA ALA A 101 -7.82 -11.08 -11.72
C ALA A 101 -9.03 -10.53 -10.95
N ALA A 102 -9.63 -11.41 -10.16
CA ALA A 102 -10.73 -11.06 -9.29
C ALA A 102 -10.26 -10.08 -8.19
N PRO A 103 -11.10 -9.12 -7.78
CA PRO A 103 -10.77 -8.26 -6.64
C PRO A 103 -10.67 -9.08 -5.36
N ARG A 104 -9.65 -8.78 -4.56
CA ARG A 104 -9.52 -9.24 -3.18
C ARG A 104 -9.37 -8.02 -2.28
N PRO A 105 -10.25 -7.83 -1.28
CA PRO A 105 -10.06 -6.81 -0.25
C PRO A 105 -8.66 -6.98 0.35
N SER A 106 -7.89 -5.90 0.31
CA SER A 106 -6.50 -5.89 0.74
C SER A 106 -6.29 -4.72 1.69
N ALA A 107 -5.67 -4.99 2.83
CA ALA A 107 -5.41 -3.99 3.86
C ALA A 107 -4.65 -2.80 3.30
N LEU A 108 -5.27 -1.62 3.36
CA LEU A 108 -4.64 -0.37 2.97
C LEU A 108 -4.01 0.27 4.20
N ILE A 109 -2.68 0.39 4.20
CA ILE A 109 -1.96 1.02 5.31
C ILE A 109 -1.79 2.51 5.02
N ARG A 110 -1.97 3.33 6.05
CA ARG A 110 -1.74 4.77 6.04
C ARG A 110 -0.70 5.17 7.07
N ASP A 111 -0.19 6.38 6.91
CA ASP A 111 0.62 7.06 7.91
C ASP A 111 0.01 8.41 8.34
N ASP A 112 0.58 8.99 9.39
CA ASP A 112 0.20 10.30 9.93
C ASP A 112 0.69 11.49 9.09
N SER A 113 1.61 11.27 8.14
CA SER A 113 1.99 12.25 7.12
C SER A 113 0.94 12.39 6.01
N GLY A 114 -0.08 11.53 6.02
CA GLY A 114 -1.18 11.52 5.08
C GLY A 114 -0.97 10.63 3.85
N GLY A 115 0.09 9.82 3.84
CA GLY A 115 0.43 8.86 2.81
C GLY A 115 -0.36 7.55 2.88
N VAL A 116 -0.01 6.65 1.96
CA VAL A 116 -0.47 5.25 1.91
C VAL A 116 0.74 4.36 1.68
N LEU A 117 0.87 3.27 2.44
CA LEU A 117 1.93 2.28 2.34
C LEU A 117 1.46 1.05 1.57
N LEU A 118 2.08 0.79 0.42
CA LEU A 118 1.65 -0.26 -0.50
C LEU A 118 2.46 -1.56 -0.36
N GLY A 119 3.71 -1.46 0.10
CA GLY A 119 4.66 -2.57 0.17
C GLY A 119 5.42 -2.63 1.49
N ALA A 120 6.33 -1.68 1.73
CA ALA A 120 7.18 -1.73 2.93
C ALA A 120 7.65 -0.35 3.42
N GLY A 121 7.40 -0.06 4.69
CA GLY A 121 7.91 1.08 5.44
C GLY A 121 9.07 0.63 6.31
N THR A 122 10.26 1.21 6.18
CA THR A 122 11.45 0.76 6.91
C THR A 122 12.16 1.90 7.64
N ILE A 123 12.73 1.58 8.79
CA ILE A 123 13.61 2.46 9.56
C ILE A 123 14.90 1.71 9.87
N VAL A 124 16.02 2.22 9.34
CA VAL A 124 17.33 1.56 9.38
C VAL A 124 18.45 2.57 9.64
N PRO A 125 19.30 2.35 10.65
CA PRO A 125 19.01 1.59 11.87
C PRO A 125 17.94 2.31 12.72
N ILE A 126 17.41 1.63 13.74
CA ILE A 126 16.47 2.26 14.68
C ILE A 126 16.93 2.09 16.13
N THR A 127 16.75 3.15 16.92
CA THR A 127 16.89 3.09 18.39
C THR A 127 15.76 3.90 19.00
N GLY A 128 14.85 3.23 19.69
CA GLY A 128 13.60 3.82 20.14
C GLY A 128 12.66 2.83 20.81
N GLN A 129 11.40 3.22 20.90
CA GLN A 129 10.30 2.41 21.35
C GLN A 129 9.30 2.27 20.21
N VAL A 130 8.84 1.04 19.98
CA VAL A 130 7.81 0.76 18.98
C VAL A 130 6.76 -0.13 19.61
N TYR A 131 5.51 0.27 19.40
CA TYR A 131 4.33 -0.45 19.82
C TYR A 131 3.54 -0.86 18.59
N CYS A 132 3.11 -2.12 18.54
CA CYS A 132 2.11 -2.60 17.61
C CYS A 132 0.85 -2.86 18.43
N ASP A 133 -0.19 -2.05 18.22
CA ASP A 133 -1.35 -1.98 19.11
C ASP A 133 -0.92 -1.84 20.59
N ASP A 134 -1.18 -2.84 21.45
CA ASP A 134 -0.78 -2.87 22.86
C ASP A 134 0.56 -3.60 23.12
N GLU A 135 1.13 -4.27 22.11
CA GLU A 135 2.39 -5.00 22.22
C GLU A 135 3.61 -4.10 22.00
N GLN A 136 4.53 -4.05 22.97
CA GLN A 136 5.82 -3.37 22.79
C GLN A 136 6.79 -4.22 21.96
N VAL A 137 6.77 -4.06 20.64
CA VAL A 137 7.61 -4.83 19.71
C VAL A 137 9.09 -4.42 19.72
N LEU A 138 9.42 -3.20 20.16
CA LEU A 138 10.80 -2.74 20.34
C LEU A 138 10.95 -1.82 21.55
N ASN A 139 11.99 -2.06 22.35
CA ASN A 139 12.52 -1.13 23.33
C ASN A 139 14.05 -1.14 23.25
N GLY A 140 14.66 -0.05 22.80
CA GLY A 140 16.10 0.07 22.57
C GLY A 140 16.47 0.00 21.09
N SER A 141 17.55 -0.69 20.75
CA SER A 141 18.11 -0.70 19.38
C SER A 141 17.73 -1.95 18.58
N ALA A 142 17.44 -1.77 17.30
CA ALA A 142 17.36 -2.83 16.30
C ALA A 142 18.18 -2.47 15.05
N LEU A 143 18.55 -3.48 14.26
CA LEU A 143 19.20 -3.27 12.97
C LEU A 143 18.23 -2.64 11.97
N GLU A 144 16.97 -3.04 12.03
CA GLU A 144 15.92 -2.64 11.12
C GLU A 144 14.56 -2.93 11.77
N ILE A 145 13.59 -2.05 11.50
CA ILE A 145 12.19 -2.37 11.65
C ILE A 145 11.48 -2.12 10.31
N THR A 146 10.64 -3.07 9.92
CA THR A 146 9.92 -3.07 8.65
C THR A 146 8.45 -3.30 8.90
N ILE A 147 7.63 -2.37 8.43
CA ILE A 147 6.17 -2.42 8.45
C ILE A 147 5.71 -2.76 7.03
N SER A 148 4.79 -3.69 6.89
CA SER A 148 4.12 -3.97 5.60
C SER A 148 2.61 -4.14 5.83
N PRO A 149 1.78 -3.89 4.81
CA PRO A 149 0.45 -4.50 4.78
C PRO A 149 0.53 -6.01 5.02
N ASP A 150 -0.46 -6.55 5.71
CA ASP A 150 -0.61 -7.97 5.90
C ASP A 150 -1.43 -8.55 4.74
N PRO A 151 -0.85 -9.38 3.87
CA PRO A 151 -1.54 -9.92 2.69
C PRO A 151 -2.67 -10.89 3.06
N ASP A 152 -2.65 -11.40 4.29
CA ASP A 152 -3.60 -12.37 4.86
C ASP A 152 -4.51 -11.72 5.92
N ALA A 153 -4.56 -10.38 5.98
CA ALA A 153 -5.52 -9.67 6.81
C ALA A 153 -6.96 -10.05 6.43
N GLU A 154 -7.82 -10.21 7.43
CA GLU A 154 -9.23 -10.46 7.21
C GLU A 154 -9.86 -9.23 6.51
N PRO A 155 -10.66 -9.41 5.44
CA PRO A 155 -11.38 -8.32 4.79
C PRO A 155 -12.20 -7.51 5.79
N LEU A 156 -12.13 -6.18 5.68
CA LEU A 156 -13.05 -5.34 6.44
C LEU A 156 -14.48 -5.62 5.99
N PRO A 157 -15.44 -5.69 6.94
CA PRO A 157 -16.85 -5.81 6.60
C PRO A 157 -17.28 -4.62 5.73
N GLU A 158 -18.16 -4.88 4.76
CA GLU A 158 -18.70 -3.83 3.90
C GLU A 158 -19.40 -2.76 4.73
N SER A 159 -19.31 -1.51 4.28
CA SER A 159 -19.99 -0.40 4.92
C SER A 159 -21.51 -0.64 4.88
N THR A 160 -22.09 -0.91 6.05
CA THR A 160 -23.53 -1.13 6.20
C THR A 160 -24.29 0.20 6.36
N PRO A 161 -25.50 0.34 5.79
CA PRO A 161 -26.37 1.49 6.05
C PRO A 161 -26.80 1.62 7.52
N ASP A 162 -26.67 0.54 8.29
CA ASP A 162 -27.05 0.48 9.70
C ASP A 162 -25.87 0.03 10.58
N PRO A 163 -24.88 0.92 10.82
CA PRO A 163 -23.67 0.59 11.56
C PRO A 163 -23.93 0.34 13.05
N MET A 164 -25.04 0.85 13.61
CA MET A 164 -25.35 0.65 15.03
C MET A 164 -25.84 -0.76 15.34
N ASN A 165 -26.48 -1.42 14.38
CA ASN A 165 -26.99 -2.78 14.56
C ASN A 165 -26.04 -3.87 14.06
N ALA A 166 -24.95 -3.52 13.37
CA ALA A 166 -24.05 -4.50 12.79
C ALA A 166 -23.09 -5.15 13.81
N MET A 167 -22.91 -4.56 14.99
CA MET A 167 -22.06 -5.05 16.09
C MET A 167 -20.81 -5.79 15.60
N LEU A 168 -20.01 -5.08 14.80
CA LEU A 168 -18.80 -5.62 14.18
C LEU A 168 -17.63 -5.40 15.14
N ASP A 169 -16.93 -6.48 15.48
CA ASP A 169 -15.66 -6.36 16.18
C ASP A 169 -14.68 -5.55 15.31
N PRO A 170 -13.91 -4.61 15.90
CA PRO A 170 -12.92 -3.88 15.14
C PRO A 170 -11.86 -4.86 14.62
N ALA A 171 -11.55 -4.80 13.32
CA ALA A 171 -10.46 -5.60 12.77
C ALA A 171 -9.15 -5.25 13.49
N MET A 172 -8.54 -6.25 14.13
CA MET A 172 -7.33 -6.12 14.94
C MET A 172 -6.04 -6.43 14.16
N ASP A 173 -6.17 -6.71 12.87
CA ASP A 173 -5.07 -7.00 11.96
C ASP A 173 -4.98 -5.94 10.83
N GLY A 174 -4.02 -6.12 9.93
CA GLY A 174 -3.85 -5.26 8.76
C GLY A 174 -2.41 -5.02 8.37
N LEU A 175 -1.50 -5.02 9.33
CA LEU A 175 -0.07 -4.85 9.11
C LEU A 175 0.77 -5.91 9.85
N LEU A 176 1.99 -6.09 9.34
CA LEU A 176 3.03 -6.90 9.95
C LEU A 176 4.19 -5.99 10.34
N VAL A 177 4.76 -6.24 11.51
CA VAL A 177 5.94 -5.54 12.03
C VAL A 177 7.08 -6.53 12.18
N THR A 178 8.05 -6.44 11.28
CA THR A 178 9.26 -7.26 11.34
C THR A 178 10.37 -6.47 12.02
N THR A 179 10.82 -6.95 13.18
CA THR A 179 11.95 -6.37 13.90
C THR A 179 13.18 -7.25 13.75
N VAL A 180 14.27 -6.69 13.22
CA VAL A 180 15.54 -7.41 13.01
C VAL A 180 16.58 -6.92 14.02
N ARG A 181 17.09 -7.84 14.84
CA ARG A 181 18.13 -7.56 15.86
C ARG A 181 19.41 -8.32 15.58
N ARG A 182 20.53 -7.78 16.07
CA ARG A 182 21.81 -8.48 16.06
C ARG A 182 21.81 -9.53 17.18
N GLY A 183 21.90 -10.80 16.82
CA GLY A 183 22.21 -11.87 17.77
C GLY A 183 23.73 -12.13 17.85
N LEU A 184 24.14 -12.99 18.78
CA LEU A 184 25.54 -13.33 19.02
C LEU A 184 26.25 -13.95 17.80
N LEU A 185 25.53 -14.73 16.97
CA LEU A 185 26.09 -15.43 15.80
C LEU A 185 25.24 -15.25 14.51
N ARG A 186 24.03 -14.71 14.62
CA ARG A 186 23.11 -14.53 13.48
C ARG A 186 22.16 -13.36 13.72
N ARG A 187 21.51 -12.89 12.66
CA ARG A 187 20.36 -11.98 12.78
C ARG A 187 19.18 -12.75 13.37
N ARG A 188 18.43 -12.11 14.28
CA ARG A 188 17.14 -12.61 14.77
C ARG A 188 16.05 -11.70 14.23
N SER A 189 15.01 -12.27 13.66
CA SER A 189 13.82 -11.57 13.19
C SER A 189 12.61 -12.03 14.00
N GLU A 190 11.81 -11.09 14.46
CA GLU A 190 10.53 -11.32 15.12
C GLU A 190 9.45 -10.58 14.31
N VAL A 191 8.29 -11.21 14.14
CA VAL A 191 7.16 -10.64 13.39
C VAL A 191 5.98 -10.55 14.34
N THR A 192 5.42 -9.36 14.48
CA THR A 192 4.19 -9.10 15.22
C THR A 192 3.12 -8.64 14.23
N ARG A 193 1.90 -9.17 14.36
CA ARG A 193 0.72 -8.77 13.57
C ARG A 193 -0.09 -7.78 14.39
N GLY A 194 -0.65 -6.78 13.73
CA GLY A 194 -1.57 -5.84 14.37
C GLY A 194 -2.25 -4.91 13.39
N ARG A 195 -2.99 -3.94 13.91
CA ARG A 195 -3.75 -2.96 13.13
C ARG A 195 -2.99 -1.64 12.98
N ALA A 196 -2.25 -1.24 14.01
CA ALA A 196 -1.52 0.02 14.05
C ALA A 196 -0.15 -0.12 14.70
N VAL A 197 0.78 0.73 14.27
CA VAL A 197 2.12 0.85 14.81
C VAL A 197 2.40 2.29 15.16
N GLN A 198 2.95 2.49 16.36
CA GLN A 198 3.48 3.78 16.80
C GLN A 198 4.96 3.60 17.13
N ALA A 199 5.82 4.33 16.42
CA ALA A 199 7.25 4.31 16.61
C ALA A 199 7.72 5.69 17.09
N SER A 200 8.53 5.71 18.14
CA SER A 200 9.28 6.88 18.61
C SER A 200 10.75 6.51 18.73
N PHE A 201 11.64 7.24 18.07
CA PHE A 201 13.03 6.85 17.87
C PHE A 201 13.96 8.05 17.73
N ARG A 202 15.26 7.82 17.89
CA ARG A 202 16.28 8.82 17.55
C ARG A 202 16.16 9.18 16.07
N SER A 203 16.37 10.46 15.75
CA SER A 203 16.24 10.99 14.39
C SER A 203 16.79 10.04 13.31
N ALA A 204 15.89 9.59 12.43
CA ALA A 204 16.20 8.65 11.35
C ALA A 204 15.36 8.96 10.10
N THR A 205 15.84 8.52 8.94
CA THR A 205 15.08 8.63 7.68
C THR A 205 14.17 7.41 7.54
N VAL A 206 12.86 7.66 7.50
CA VAL A 206 11.86 6.64 7.13
C VAL A 206 11.93 6.41 5.62
N VAL A 207 11.92 5.15 5.19
CA VAL A 207 11.81 4.78 3.78
C VAL A 207 10.45 4.15 3.56
N HIS A 208 9.74 4.63 2.56
CA HIS A 208 8.37 4.26 2.24
C HIS A 208 8.32 3.72 0.80
N ASP A 209 8.03 2.43 0.62
CA ASP A 209 8.01 1.76 -0.69
C ASP A 209 9.30 2.02 -1.51
N GLY A 210 10.44 2.00 -0.82
CA GLY A 210 11.76 2.26 -1.41
C GLY A 210 12.13 3.74 -1.53
N MET A 211 11.18 4.66 -1.30
CA MET A 211 11.41 6.11 -1.37
C MET A 211 11.74 6.68 0.00
N ARG A 212 12.86 7.39 0.12
CA ARG A 212 13.25 8.08 1.36
C ARG A 212 12.31 9.26 1.62
N HIS A 213 11.76 9.35 2.83
CA HIS A 213 11.06 10.53 3.27
C HIS A 213 12.02 11.74 3.24
N PRO A 214 11.60 12.92 2.74
CA PRO A 214 12.50 14.04 2.48
C PRO A 214 13.13 14.64 3.75
N ARG A 215 12.53 14.40 4.91
CA ARG A 215 13.03 14.89 6.21
C ARG A 215 13.21 13.72 7.18
N PRO A 216 14.29 13.69 7.97
CA PRO A 216 14.37 12.81 9.12
C PRO A 216 13.18 13.01 10.06
N ALA A 217 12.79 11.95 10.76
CA ALA A 217 11.72 11.96 11.74
C ALA A 217 12.22 11.35 13.05
N GLU A 218 11.53 11.67 14.14
CA GLU A 218 11.75 11.10 15.47
C GLU A 218 10.56 10.26 15.95
N LYS A 219 9.47 10.30 15.18
CA LYS A 219 8.28 9.49 15.38
C LYS A 219 7.65 9.18 14.05
N TRP A 220 6.94 8.07 13.97
CA TRP A 220 6.16 7.70 12.81
C TRP A 220 5.01 6.77 13.22
N VAL A 221 3.87 6.91 12.57
CA VAL A 221 2.70 6.06 12.81
C VAL A 221 2.29 5.40 11.50
N TRP A 222 2.00 4.10 11.55
CA TRP A 222 1.32 3.37 10.47
C TRP A 222 0.04 2.74 11.01
N TYR A 223 -1.02 2.69 10.22
CA TYR A 223 -2.27 2.06 10.63
C TYR A 223 -3.08 1.58 9.44
N ARG A 224 -3.86 0.51 9.62
CA ARG A 224 -4.85 0.07 8.64
C ARG A 224 -5.96 1.11 8.52
N HIS A 225 -6.25 1.51 7.28
CA HIS A 225 -7.39 2.36 6.95
C HIS A 225 -8.71 1.66 7.30
N THR A 226 -9.80 2.42 7.29
CA THR A 226 -11.15 1.93 7.60
C THR A 226 -11.85 1.29 6.39
N GLU A 227 -11.20 1.31 5.23
CA GLU A 227 -11.69 0.73 4.00
C GLU A 227 -10.53 0.01 3.31
N ASP A 228 -10.80 -1.21 2.83
CA ASP A 228 -9.82 -2.00 2.08
C ASP A 228 -9.77 -1.60 0.61
N LEU A 229 -8.61 -1.78 0.00
CA LEU A 229 -8.46 -1.64 -1.45
C LEU A 229 -9.00 -2.89 -2.14
N GLN A 230 -9.89 -2.74 -3.12
CA GLN A 230 -10.36 -3.85 -3.96
C GLN A 230 -9.30 -4.24 -4.99
N PHE A 231 -8.28 -4.97 -4.54
CA PHE A 231 -7.06 -5.20 -5.31
C PHE A 231 -7.13 -6.48 -6.15
N ALA A 232 -6.91 -6.37 -7.46
CA ALA A 232 -6.95 -7.49 -8.41
C ALA A 232 -5.66 -8.32 -8.31
N ARG A 233 -5.72 -9.47 -7.61
CA ARG A 233 -4.56 -10.34 -7.37
C ARG A 233 -4.87 -11.82 -7.19
#